data_AF-A0A1L4FSU7-F1
#
_entry.id   AF-A0A1L4FSU7-F1
#
_cell.length_a   1.000
_cell.length_b   1.000
_cell.length_c   1.000
_cell.angle_alpha   90.00
_cell.angle_beta   90.00
_cell.angle_gamma   90.00
#
_symmetry.space_group_name_H-M   'P 1'
#
loop_
_entity.id
_entity.type
_entity.pdbx_description
1 polymer ?
#
loop_
_entity_poly.entity_id
_entity_poly.type
_entity_poly.pdbx_seq_one_letter_code
_entity_poly.pdbx_strand_id
1 'polypeptide(L)'
;MKFTKKQALNLLEKWEQEEKVSIIRDEILKKDELFPYMESLYYYTYGFQYFWFVRDVIKEQKERKIDLGESFKEVNDNIKNIADYFSTSSDSTGYWFELNEKIEYLLDKKHLTNERIQELNLKELEEIANYHLINDFLIEFSKRFEAEFNKELELENQKEMLMEWNLP
;
A
#
# COMPACT_ATOMS: atom_id res chain seq x y z
N MET A 1 -21.00 -2.04 -9.53
CA MET A 1 -20.90 -1.94 -11.00
C MET A 1 -19.94 -3.03 -11.48
N LYS A 2 -20.19 -3.76 -12.57
CA LYS A 2 -19.29 -4.86 -12.99
C LYS A 2 -18.32 -4.37 -14.06
N PHE A 3 -17.04 -4.21 -13.72
CA PHE A 3 -15.98 -3.85 -14.65
C PHE A 3 -15.42 -5.08 -15.34
N THR A 4 -14.82 -4.89 -16.52
CA THR A 4 -14.08 -5.96 -17.18
C THR A 4 -12.64 -6.00 -16.68
N LYS A 5 -12.06 -7.20 -16.67
CA LYS A 5 -10.64 -7.43 -16.41
C LYS A 5 -9.73 -6.52 -17.23
N LYS A 6 -10.06 -6.34 -18.52
CA LYS A 6 -9.30 -5.51 -19.44
C LYS A 6 -9.29 -4.04 -19.00
N GLN A 7 -10.45 -3.48 -18.62
CA GLN A 7 -10.53 -2.09 -18.15
C GLN A 7 -9.67 -1.88 -16.91
N ALA A 8 -9.76 -2.77 -15.92
CA ALA A 8 -8.96 -2.65 -14.71
C ALA A 8 -7.44 -2.77 -14.97
N LEU A 9 -7.01 -3.74 -15.79
CA LEU A 9 -5.60 -3.89 -16.13
C LEU A 9 -5.06 -2.71 -16.94
N ASN A 10 -5.85 -2.15 -17.84
CA ASN A 10 -5.47 -0.95 -18.59
C ASN A 10 -5.29 0.27 -17.65
N LEU A 11 -6.19 0.44 -16.68
CA LEU A 11 -6.07 1.52 -15.69
C LEU A 11 -4.82 1.33 -14.84
N LEU A 12 -4.52 0.10 -14.39
CA LEU A 12 -3.28 -0.19 -13.64
C LEU A 12 -2.02 0.11 -14.47
N GLU A 13 -2.01 -0.24 -15.75
CA GLU A 13 -0.88 0.09 -16.64
C GLU A 13 -0.68 1.60 -16.79
N LYS A 14 -1.77 2.35 -16.91
CA LYS A 14 -1.73 3.82 -16.92
C LYS A 14 -1.24 4.37 -15.58
N TRP A 15 -1.69 3.83 -14.46
CA TRP A 15 -1.25 4.22 -13.12
C TRP A 15 0.24 3.98 -12.89
N GLU A 16 0.80 2.92 -13.47
CA GLU A 16 2.24 2.66 -13.48
C GLU A 16 3.00 3.75 -14.24
N GLN A 17 2.51 4.16 -15.41
CA GLN A 17 3.10 5.24 -16.23
C GLN A 17 2.98 6.63 -15.59
N GLU A 18 1.89 6.87 -14.85
CA GLU A 18 1.60 8.14 -14.17
C GLU A 18 2.18 8.21 -12.75
N GLU A 19 2.97 7.21 -12.34
CA GLU A 19 3.57 7.12 -10.99
C GLU A 19 2.55 7.26 -9.84
N LYS A 20 1.33 6.74 -10.02
CA LYS A 20 0.24 6.89 -9.04
C LYS A 20 0.60 6.38 -7.65
N VAL A 21 1.42 5.32 -7.56
CA VAL A 21 1.94 4.81 -6.30
C VAL A 21 2.78 5.86 -5.55
N SER A 22 3.65 6.59 -6.26
CA SER A 22 4.45 7.67 -5.68
C SER A 22 3.57 8.82 -5.19
N ILE A 23 2.54 9.16 -5.96
CA ILE A 23 1.59 10.23 -5.63
C ILE A 23 0.86 9.89 -4.33
N ILE A 24 0.22 8.72 -4.25
CA ILE A 24 -0.53 8.28 -3.05
C ILE A 24 0.40 8.20 -1.83
N ARG A 25 1.61 7.65 -1.99
CA ARG A 25 2.64 7.62 -0.92
C ARG A 25 2.93 9.03 -0.41
N ASP A 26 3.19 9.99 -1.32
CA ASP A 26 3.55 11.35 -0.93
C ASP A 26 2.39 12.10 -0.29
N GLU A 27 1.14 11.82 -0.68
CA GLU A 27 -0.01 12.35 0.03
C GLU A 27 -0.07 11.85 1.47
N ILE A 28 0.16 10.56 1.70
CA ILE A 28 0.14 9.97 3.04
C ILE A 28 1.29 10.51 3.90
N LEU A 29 2.51 10.55 3.37
CA LEU A 29 3.72 10.84 4.15
C LEU A 29 4.04 12.33 4.26
N LYS A 30 3.81 13.12 3.21
CA LYS A 30 4.27 14.52 3.15
C LYS A 30 3.16 15.53 3.31
N LYS A 31 1.96 15.21 2.82
CA LYS A 31 0.82 16.15 2.85
C LYS A 31 0.01 15.97 4.13
N ASP A 32 -0.32 14.73 4.46
CA ASP A 32 -1.15 14.41 5.62
C ASP A 32 -0.31 14.01 6.84
N GLU A 33 0.99 13.76 6.65
CA GLU A 33 1.97 13.46 7.70
C GLU A 33 1.47 12.37 8.67
N LEU A 34 0.79 11.35 8.15
CA LEU A 34 0.14 10.31 8.97
C LEU A 34 1.13 9.34 9.63
N PHE A 35 2.32 9.24 9.06
CA PHE A 35 3.41 8.39 9.49
C PHE A 35 4.71 9.19 9.46
N PRO A 36 5.65 8.91 10.38
CA PRO A 36 6.96 9.52 10.32
C PRO A 36 7.69 9.11 9.04
N TYR A 37 8.47 10.04 8.47
CA TYR A 37 9.30 9.75 7.31
C TYR A 37 10.61 9.13 7.78
N MET A 38 10.89 7.91 7.33
CA MET A 38 12.06 7.12 7.72
C MET A 38 12.90 6.85 6.48
N GLU A 39 14.17 7.26 6.48
CA GLU A 39 15.13 6.94 5.42
C GLU A 39 15.44 5.44 5.38
N SER A 40 15.34 4.75 6.51
CA SER A 40 15.50 3.29 6.58
C SER A 40 14.34 2.51 5.95
N LEU A 41 13.20 3.16 5.67
CA LEU A 41 12.00 2.52 5.14
C LEU A 41 11.69 2.99 3.71
N TYR A 42 11.67 2.04 2.79
CA TYR A 42 11.39 2.28 1.39
C TYR A 42 9.88 2.24 1.12
N TYR A 43 9.13 3.21 1.66
CA TYR A 43 7.66 3.28 1.54
C TYR A 43 7.14 3.16 0.10
N TYR A 44 7.89 3.69 -0.87
CA TYR A 44 7.61 3.48 -2.29
C TYR A 44 7.54 2.00 -2.66
N THR A 45 8.58 1.25 -2.30
CA THR A 45 8.73 -0.17 -2.61
C THR A 45 7.57 -0.97 -2.04
N TYR A 46 7.11 -0.64 -0.83
CA TYR A 46 6.00 -1.33 -0.19
C TYR A 46 4.68 -1.05 -0.93
N GLY A 47 4.39 0.21 -1.23
CA GLY A 47 3.21 0.58 -2.03
C GLY A 47 3.24 -0.02 -3.44
N PHE A 48 4.42 -0.12 -4.04
CA PHE A 48 4.59 -0.73 -5.36
C PHE A 48 4.40 -2.25 -5.30
N GLN A 49 4.86 -2.93 -4.25
CA GLN A 49 4.60 -4.34 -4.02
C GLN A 49 3.09 -4.62 -3.90
N TYR A 50 2.37 -3.78 -3.16
CA TYR A 50 0.91 -3.85 -3.07
C TYR A 50 0.25 -3.70 -4.45
N PHE A 51 0.68 -2.70 -5.24
CA PHE A 51 0.21 -2.50 -6.61
C PHE A 51 0.42 -3.74 -7.50
N TRP A 52 1.60 -4.37 -7.42
CA TRP A 52 1.87 -5.60 -8.18
C TRP A 52 0.94 -6.75 -7.80
N PHE A 53 0.68 -6.94 -6.51
CA PHE A 53 -0.27 -7.96 -6.07
C PHE A 53 -1.69 -7.70 -6.55
N VAL A 54 -2.16 -6.45 -6.56
CA VAL A 54 -3.47 -6.11 -7.16
C VAL A 54 -3.49 -6.51 -8.64
N ARG A 55 -2.45 -6.15 -9.39
CA ARG A 55 -2.33 -6.48 -10.81
C ARG A 55 -2.35 -7.98 -11.04
N ASP A 56 -1.60 -8.75 -10.26
CA ASP A 56 -1.51 -10.20 -10.41
C ASP A 56 -2.82 -10.90 -10.06
N VAL A 57 -3.46 -10.54 -8.93
CA VAL A 57 -4.76 -11.09 -8.55
C VAL A 57 -5.81 -10.85 -9.64
N ILE A 58 -5.90 -9.62 -10.18
CA ILE A 58 -6.82 -9.32 -11.29
C ILE A 58 -6.44 -10.12 -12.55
N LYS A 59 -5.15 -10.26 -12.84
CA LYS A 59 -4.64 -11.00 -14.01
C LYS A 59 -4.89 -12.51 -13.89
N GLU A 60 -4.94 -13.08 -12.70
CA GLU A 60 -5.19 -14.50 -12.48
C GLU A 60 -6.67 -14.88 -12.46
N GLN A 61 -7.57 -13.91 -12.26
CA GLN A 61 -9.01 -14.16 -12.35
C GLN A 61 -9.39 -14.73 -13.73
N LYS A 62 -10.10 -15.86 -13.72
CA LYS A 62 -10.54 -16.58 -14.93
C LYS A 62 -11.68 -15.85 -15.64
N GLU A 63 -12.53 -15.18 -14.88
CA GLU A 63 -13.71 -14.51 -15.40
C GLU A 63 -13.37 -13.20 -16.13
N ARG A 64 -14.13 -12.89 -17.18
CA ARG A 64 -13.98 -11.62 -17.90
C ARG A 64 -14.48 -10.43 -17.08
N LYS A 65 -15.53 -10.66 -16.28
CA LYS A 65 -16.06 -9.69 -15.32
C LYS A 65 -15.38 -9.95 -13.99
N ILE A 66 -14.79 -8.93 -13.41
CA ILE A 66 -14.04 -9.05 -12.16
C ILE A 66 -14.86 -8.54 -10.99
N ASP A 67 -14.58 -9.10 -9.82
CA ASP A 67 -14.99 -8.53 -8.53
C ASP A 67 -13.78 -7.85 -7.91
N LEU A 68 -13.71 -6.52 -8.04
CA LEU A 68 -12.61 -5.73 -7.47
C LEU A 68 -12.60 -5.79 -5.94
N GLY A 69 -13.77 -5.92 -5.30
CA GLY A 69 -13.85 -6.04 -3.85
C GLY A 69 -13.18 -7.32 -3.37
N GLU A 70 -13.39 -8.43 -4.09
CA GLU A 70 -12.69 -9.68 -3.84
C GLU A 70 -11.17 -9.55 -4.11
N SER A 71 -10.78 -8.92 -5.22
CA SER A 71 -9.36 -8.70 -5.54
C SER A 71 -8.64 -7.91 -4.45
N PHE A 72 -9.22 -6.78 -4.02
CA PHE A 72 -8.61 -5.93 -3.00
C PHE A 72 -8.60 -6.62 -1.64
N LYS A 73 -9.67 -7.34 -1.30
CA LYS A 73 -9.69 -8.14 -0.08
C LYS A 73 -8.55 -9.17 -0.06
N GLU A 74 -8.32 -9.88 -1.17
CA GLU A 74 -7.23 -10.87 -1.26
C GLU A 74 -5.85 -10.23 -1.05
N VAL A 75 -5.60 -9.06 -1.65
CA VAL A 75 -4.33 -8.34 -1.46
C VAL A 75 -4.21 -7.78 -0.04
N ASN A 76 -5.29 -7.23 0.52
CA ASN A 76 -5.33 -6.73 1.90
C ASN A 76 -5.05 -7.83 2.92
N ASP A 77 -5.60 -9.03 2.70
CA ASP A 77 -5.34 -10.21 3.53
C ASP A 77 -3.83 -10.60 3.50
N ASN A 78 -3.07 -10.11 2.51
CA ASN A 78 -1.62 -10.31 2.36
C ASN A 78 -0.73 -9.15 2.82
N ILE A 79 -1.28 -8.01 3.28
CA ILE A 79 -0.47 -6.85 3.73
C ILE A 79 0.54 -7.26 4.82
N LYS A 80 0.11 -8.11 5.77
CA LYS A 80 0.98 -8.59 6.84
C LYS A 80 2.20 -9.33 6.30
N ASN A 81 2.02 -10.14 5.25
CA ASN A 81 3.11 -10.89 4.62
C ASN A 81 4.11 -9.94 3.94
N ILE A 82 3.63 -8.84 3.33
CA ILE A 82 4.50 -7.79 2.78
C ILE A 82 5.31 -7.14 3.90
N ALA A 83 4.64 -6.75 4.99
CA ALA A 83 5.29 -6.12 6.13
C ALA A 83 6.33 -7.04 6.79
N ASP A 84 6.00 -8.31 7.02
CA ASP A 84 6.91 -9.31 7.57
C ASP A 84 8.17 -9.46 6.71
N TYR A 85 7.99 -9.61 5.40
CA TYR A 85 9.10 -9.75 4.45
C TYR A 85 10.08 -8.58 4.52
N PHE A 86 9.57 -7.35 4.51
CA PHE A 86 10.42 -6.15 4.49
C PHE A 86 10.93 -5.72 5.87
N SER A 87 10.24 -6.09 6.95
CA SER A 87 10.61 -5.70 8.32
C SER A 87 11.98 -6.23 8.75
N THR A 88 12.36 -7.38 8.20
CA THR A 88 13.62 -8.08 8.47
C THR A 88 14.69 -7.85 7.40
N SER A 89 14.34 -7.16 6.30
CA SER A 89 15.22 -6.94 5.15
C SER A 89 15.95 -5.59 5.21
N SER A 90 15.73 -4.77 6.24
CA SER A 90 16.38 -3.46 6.36
C SER A 90 17.86 -3.62 6.71
N ASP A 91 18.75 -3.01 5.91
CA ASP A 91 20.15 -2.80 6.26
C ASP A 91 20.22 -1.84 7.47
N SER A 92 20.05 -2.38 8.67
CA SER A 92 19.94 -1.66 9.94
C SER A 92 21.22 -0.99 10.40
N THR A 93 22.33 -1.22 9.71
CA THR A 93 23.65 -0.80 10.19
C THR A 93 23.90 0.72 10.10
N GLY A 94 23.00 1.49 9.47
CA GLY A 94 23.16 2.94 9.25
C GLY A 94 22.16 3.88 9.92
N TYR A 95 21.02 3.38 10.43
CA TYR A 95 19.85 4.23 10.73
C TYR A 95 19.40 4.24 12.20
N TRP A 96 20.32 3.94 13.13
CA TRP A 96 20.03 3.94 14.57
C TRP A 96 19.44 5.26 15.10
N PHE A 97 19.69 6.38 14.41
CA PHE A 97 19.13 7.68 14.77
C PHE A 97 17.60 7.72 14.67
N GLU A 98 16.99 6.88 13.83
CA GLU A 98 15.54 6.77 13.66
C GLU A 98 14.87 5.89 14.73
N LEU A 99 15.65 5.10 15.48
CA LEU A 99 15.09 4.12 16.42
C LEU A 99 14.23 4.77 17.51
N ASN A 100 14.60 5.96 17.98
CA ASN A 100 13.80 6.68 18.97
C ASN A 100 12.43 7.06 18.41
N GLU A 101 12.38 7.64 17.21
CA GLU A 101 11.13 8.02 16.54
C GLU A 101 10.25 6.79 16.23
N LYS A 102 10.88 5.69 15.84
CA LYS A 102 10.23 4.38 15.68
C LYS A 102 9.59 3.90 16.98
N ILE A 103 10.30 3.99 18.10
CA ILE A 103 9.78 3.60 19.42
C ILE A 103 8.64 4.53 19.86
N GLU A 104 8.79 5.84 19.68
CA GLU A 104 7.73 6.82 19.95
C GLU A 104 6.46 6.49 19.17
N TYR A 105 6.59 6.18 17.87
CA TYR A 105 5.47 5.72 17.05
C TYR A 105 4.80 4.47 17.63
N LEU A 106 5.58 3.45 18.00
CA LEU A 106 5.03 2.21 18.57
C LEU A 106 4.27 2.44 19.88
N LEU A 107 4.76 3.35 20.73
CA LEU A 107 4.11 3.72 21.98
C LEU A 107 2.82 4.52 21.72
N ASP A 108 2.88 5.52 20.84
CA ASP A 108 1.74 6.38 20.52
C ASP A 108 0.59 5.60 19.88
N LYS A 109 0.92 4.66 18.98
CA LYS A 109 -0.07 3.76 18.36
C LYS A 109 -0.44 2.56 19.23
N LYS A 110 0.20 2.41 20.40
CA LYS A 110 -0.02 1.32 21.36
C LYS A 110 0.26 -0.07 20.79
N HIS A 111 1.21 -0.16 19.86
CA HIS A 111 1.73 -1.44 19.36
C HIS A 111 2.66 -2.11 20.36
N LEU A 112 3.32 -1.32 21.21
CA LEU A 112 4.13 -1.80 22.34
C LEU A 112 3.79 -1.05 23.62
N THR A 113 4.21 -1.65 24.74
CA THR A 113 4.23 -0.99 26.05
C THR A 113 5.67 -0.71 26.49
N ASN A 114 5.84 0.21 27.43
CA ASN A 114 7.15 0.51 28.01
C ASN A 114 7.80 -0.71 28.65
N GLU A 115 7.02 -1.56 29.32
CA GLU A 115 7.51 -2.80 29.93
C GLU A 115 8.06 -3.74 28.86
N ARG A 116 7.33 -3.91 27.76
CA ARG A 116 7.76 -4.81 26.68
C ARG A 116 9.03 -4.32 25.98
N ILE A 117 9.21 -3.01 25.83
CA ILE A 117 10.42 -2.44 25.23
C ILE A 117 11.67 -2.80 26.03
N GLN A 118 11.58 -2.83 27.37
CA GLN A 118 12.72 -3.17 28.25
C GLN A 118 13.16 -4.64 28.16
N GLU A 119 12.29 -5.51 27.64
CA GLU A 119 12.57 -6.95 27.48
C GLU A 119 13.21 -7.28 26.12
N LEU A 120 13.13 -6.38 25.15
CA LEU A 120 13.56 -6.61 23.77
C LEU A 120 14.96 -6.05 23.54
N ASN A 121 15.73 -6.74 22.69
CA ASN A 121 16.99 -6.18 22.19
C ASN A 121 16.74 -5.19 21.04
N LEU A 122 17.77 -4.39 20.70
CA LEU A 122 17.65 -3.34 19.70
C LEU A 122 17.21 -3.84 18.31
N LYS A 123 17.68 -5.03 17.90
CA LYS A 123 17.31 -5.62 16.63
C LYS A 123 15.84 -6.04 16.62
N GLU A 124 15.37 -6.68 17.69
CA GLU A 124 13.96 -7.07 17.83
C GLU A 124 13.05 -5.83 17.85
N LEU A 125 13.46 -4.76 18.53
CA LEU A 125 12.73 -3.49 18.54
C LEU A 125 12.62 -2.89 17.15
N GLU A 126 13.71 -2.90 16.39
CA GLU A 126 13.74 -2.38 15.02
C GLU A 126 12.86 -3.22 14.08
N GLU A 127 12.94 -4.54 14.13
CA GLU A 127 12.12 -5.44 13.31
C GLU A 127 10.62 -5.23 13.60
N ILE A 128 10.24 -5.14 14.89
CA ILE A 128 8.87 -4.86 15.30
C ILE A 128 8.43 -3.46 14.83
N ALA A 129 9.29 -2.45 14.98
CA ALA A 129 8.99 -1.09 14.53
C ALA A 129 8.76 -1.03 13.02
N ASN A 130 9.68 -1.62 12.24
CA ASN A 130 9.58 -1.68 10.79
C ASN A 130 8.30 -2.40 10.39
N TYR A 131 7.99 -3.55 11.00
CA TYR A 131 6.76 -4.28 10.73
C TYR A 131 5.52 -3.38 10.90
N HIS A 132 5.37 -2.73 12.04
CA HIS A 132 4.17 -1.92 12.32
C HIS A 132 4.10 -0.67 11.44
N LEU A 133 5.22 0.03 11.22
CA LEU A 133 5.25 1.19 10.32
C LEU A 133 4.87 0.82 8.89
N ILE A 134 5.41 -0.30 8.38
CA ILE A 134 5.10 -0.79 7.03
C ILE A 134 3.66 -1.27 6.94
N ASN A 135 3.21 -2.09 7.89
CA ASN A 135 1.86 -2.63 7.94
C ASN A 135 0.82 -1.51 8.00
N ASP A 136 0.98 -0.56 8.91
CA ASP A 136 0.01 0.52 9.08
C ASP A 136 -0.01 1.46 7.87
N PHE A 137 1.18 1.78 7.32
CA PHE A 137 1.29 2.51 6.07
C PHE A 137 0.55 1.79 4.95
N LEU A 138 0.75 0.49 4.77
CA LEU A 138 0.12 -0.30 3.72
C LEU A 138 -1.41 -0.38 3.89
N ILE A 139 -1.91 -0.46 5.13
CA ILE A 139 -3.35 -0.40 5.42
C ILE A 139 -3.94 0.95 5.00
N GLU A 140 -3.22 2.05 5.22
CA GLU A 140 -3.71 3.37 4.80
C GLU A 140 -3.57 3.56 3.29
N PHE A 141 -2.45 3.14 2.72
CA PHE A 141 -2.20 3.13 1.29
C PHE A 141 -3.26 2.33 0.54
N SER A 142 -3.63 1.14 1.01
CA SER A 142 -4.62 0.30 0.34
C SER A 142 -5.99 0.98 0.29
N LYS A 143 -6.45 1.59 1.38
CA LYS A 143 -7.72 2.33 1.39
C LYS A 143 -7.75 3.44 0.34
N ARG A 144 -6.68 4.23 0.24
CA ARG A 144 -6.60 5.33 -0.74
C ARG A 144 -6.51 4.80 -2.15
N PHE A 145 -5.64 3.81 -2.36
CA PHE A 145 -5.50 3.10 -3.63
C PHE A 145 -6.85 2.59 -4.12
N GLU A 146 -7.59 1.87 -3.29
CA GLU A 146 -8.90 1.31 -3.63
C GLU A 146 -9.93 2.39 -3.96
N ALA A 147 -10.00 3.44 -3.14
CA ALA A 147 -10.95 4.52 -3.34
C ALA A 147 -10.68 5.26 -4.66
N GLU A 148 -9.42 5.60 -4.92
CA GLU A 148 -9.02 6.28 -6.15
C GLU A 148 -9.18 5.38 -7.37
N PHE A 149 -8.83 4.09 -7.26
CA PHE A 149 -8.91 3.16 -8.37
C PHE A 149 -10.36 2.94 -8.80
N ASN A 150 -11.25 2.70 -7.84
CA ASN A 150 -12.68 2.55 -8.13
C ASN A 150 -13.25 3.83 -8.76
N LYS A 151 -12.90 5.00 -8.23
CA LYS A 151 -13.36 6.29 -8.77
C LYS A 151 -12.88 6.51 -10.20
N GLU A 152 -11.60 6.30 -10.49
CA GLU A 152 -11.06 6.51 -11.83
C GLU A 152 -11.61 5.48 -12.82
N LEU A 153 -11.79 4.23 -12.40
CA LEU A 153 -12.37 3.20 -13.25
C LEU A 153 -13.84 3.49 -13.60
N GLU A 154 -14.62 4.02 -12.66
CA GLU A 154 -15.98 4.50 -12.92
C GLU A 154 -15.99 5.63 -13.97
N LEU A 155 -15.07 6.60 -13.84
CA LEU A 155 -14.96 7.72 -14.77
C LEU A 155 -14.54 7.28 -16.17
N GLU A 156 -13.60 6.34 -16.29
CA GLU A 156 -13.19 5.79 -17.58
C GLU A 156 -14.32 5.03 -18.26
N ASN A 157 -15.07 4.21 -17.52
CA ASN A 157 -16.22 3.49 -18.06
C ASN A 157 -17.33 4.45 -18.53
N GLN A 158 -17.58 5.55 -17.81
CA GLN A 158 -18.53 6.58 -18.25
C GLN A 158 -18.08 7.26 -19.55
N LYS A 159 -16.79 7.57 -19.69
CA LYS A 159 -16.22 8.16 -20.90
C LYS A 159 -16.34 7.23 -22.11
N GLU A 160 -16.05 5.95 -21.95
CA GLU A 160 -16.22 4.94 -23.03
C GLU A 160 -17.67 4.89 -23.50
N MET A 161 -18.64 4.81 -22.57
CA MET A 161 -20.06 4.82 -22.91
C MET A 161 -20.47 6.09 -23.66
N LEU A 162 -20.01 7.27 -23.22
CA LEU A 162 -20.32 8.52 -23.90
C LEU A 162 -19.71 8.60 -25.31
N MET A 163 -18.56 7.98 -25.57
CA MET A 163 -17.97 7.92 -26.90
C MET A 163 -18.73 6.95 -27.82
N GLU A 164 -19.17 5.79 -27.32
CA GLU A 164 -19.95 4.83 -28.11
C GLU A 164 -21.31 5.39 -28.55
N TRP A 165 -21.94 6.25 -27.74
CA TRP A 165 -23.21 6.89 -28.06
C TRP A 165 -23.10 8.05 -29.07
N ASN A 166 -21.88 8.55 -29.31
CA ASN A 166 -21.60 9.64 -30.23
C ASN A 166 -21.00 9.15 -31.57
N LEU A 167 -21.01 7.84 -31.83
CA LEU A 167 -20.67 7.30 -33.15
C LEU A 167 -21.89 7.44 -34.08
N PRO A 168 -21.74 8.09 -35.26
CA PRO A 168 -22.82 8.32 -36.22
C PRO A 168 -23.33 7.03 -36.88
#